data_AF-M0NFB9-F1
#
_entry.id   AF-M0NFB9-F1
#
_cell.length_a   1.000
_cell.length_b   1.000
_cell.length_c   1.000
_cell.angle_alpha   90.00
_cell.angle_beta   90.00
_cell.angle_gamma   90.00
#
_symmetry.space_group_name_H-M   'P 1'
#
loop_
_entity.id
_entity.type
_entity.pdbx_description
1 polymer ?
#
loop_
_entity_poly.entity_id
_entity_poly.type
_entity_poly.pdbx_seq_one_letter_code
_entity_poly.pdbx_strand_id
1 'polypeptide(L)' 'MGDEITDTDTAVEIARDYTDDECIGELGEILDARRENNDWIVEFRTHTFSDTYKHRVQMSPLGNVFSHDRTP' A
#
# COMPACT_ATOMS: atom_id res chain seq x y z
N MET A 1 -13.94 10.87 14.48
CA MET A 1 -14.10 9.40 14.65
C MET A 1 -13.55 8.79 13.38
N GLY A 2 -12.36 8.20 13.44
CA GLY A 2 -11.87 7.39 12.33
C GLY A 2 -12.43 5.99 12.53
N ASP A 3 -13.28 5.54 11.62
CA ASP A 3 -13.69 4.14 11.60
C ASP A 3 -12.45 3.30 11.29
N GLU A 4 -12.32 2.15 11.94
CA GLU A 4 -11.23 1.24 11.63
C GLU A 4 -11.45 0.65 10.23
N ILE A 5 -10.39 0.58 9.44
CA ILE A 5 -10.39 -0.08 8.15
C ILE A 5 -10.63 -1.57 8.39
N THR A 6 -11.83 -2.03 8.08
CA THR A 6 -12.21 -3.45 8.22
C THR A 6 -12.03 -4.24 6.94
N ASP A 7 -11.89 -3.55 5.82
CA ASP A 7 -11.98 -4.10 4.48
C ASP A 7 -10.70 -3.83 3.68
N THR A 8 -10.35 -4.84 2.89
CA THR A 8 -9.12 -4.84 2.10
C THR A 8 -9.11 -3.76 1.03
N ASP A 9 -10.27 -3.44 0.46
CA ASP A 9 -10.39 -2.46 -0.63
C ASP A 9 -9.99 -1.06 -0.14
N THR A 10 -10.53 -0.61 0.99
CA THR A 10 -10.15 0.67 1.61
C THR A 10 -8.65 0.70 1.99
N ALA A 11 -8.12 -0.40 2.53
CA ALA A 11 -6.68 -0.50 2.84
C ALA A 11 -5.82 -0.35 1.58
N VAL A 12 -6.24 -0.98 0.48
CA VAL A 12 -5.57 -0.84 -0.82
C VAL A 12 -5.67 0.60 -1.32
N GLU A 13 -6.84 1.24 -1.29
CA GLU A 13 -7.01 2.62 -1.73
C GLU A 13 -6.09 3.59 -0.99
N ILE A 14 -5.96 3.44 0.34
CA ILE A 14 -5.06 4.28 1.15
C ILE A 14 -3.58 4.03 0.80
N ALA A 15 -3.18 2.77 0.62
CA ALA A 15 -1.82 2.45 0.20
C ALA A 15 -1.49 3.02 -1.19
N ARG A 16 -2.48 3.02 -2.08
CA ARG A 16 -2.36 3.57 -3.44
C ARG A 16 -2.20 5.08 -3.41
N ASP A 17 -3.07 5.77 -2.69
CA ASP A 17 -3.02 7.24 -2.53
C ASP A 17 -1.69 7.69 -1.93
N TYR A 18 -1.25 7.04 -0.85
CA TYR A 18 0.06 7.29 -0.24
C TYR A 18 1.21 7.13 -1.23
N THR A 19 1.16 6.09 -2.07
CA THR A 19 2.27 5.79 -2.98
C THR A 19 2.24 6.61 -4.26
N ASP A 20 1.07 7.09 -4.68
CA ASP A 20 0.94 8.07 -5.76
C ASP A 20 1.60 9.41 -5.37
N ASP A 21 1.46 9.81 -4.11
CA ASP A 21 2.12 11.02 -3.58
C ASP A 21 3.64 10.81 -3.37
N GLU A 22 4.04 9.69 -2.79
CA GLU A 22 5.44 9.45 -2.36
C GLU A 22 6.33 8.78 -3.44
N CYS A 23 5.77 8.17 -4.48
CA CYS A 23 6.53 7.41 -5.47
C CYS A 23 6.23 7.81 -6.91
N ILE A 24 7.30 7.92 -7.71
CA ILE A 24 7.19 8.21 -9.15
C ILE A 24 7.00 6.88 -9.89
N GLY A 25 5.80 6.60 -10.39
CA GLY A 25 5.47 5.44 -11.21
C GLY A 25 3.97 5.22 -11.38
N GLU A 26 3.56 4.52 -12.43
CA GLU A 26 2.16 4.11 -12.58
C GLU A 26 1.87 2.90 -11.67
N LEU A 27 0.79 2.99 -10.91
CA LEU A 27 0.39 1.90 -10.03
C LEU A 27 -0.14 0.71 -10.85
N GLY A 28 0.51 -0.44 -10.67
CA GLY A 28 0.24 -1.66 -11.40
C GLY A 28 -0.63 -2.63 -10.61
N GLU A 29 -0.20 -3.89 -10.57
CA GLU A 29 -0.94 -4.99 -9.95
C GLU A 29 -0.82 -5.00 -8.42
N ILE A 30 -1.94 -5.17 -7.72
CA ILE A 30 -1.96 -5.51 -6.30
C ILE A 30 -1.59 -6.98 -6.14
N LEU A 31 -0.51 -7.26 -5.41
CA LEU A 31 0.02 -8.60 -5.20
C LEU A 31 -0.65 -9.29 -4.01
N ASP A 32 -0.80 -8.56 -2.91
CA ASP A 32 -1.39 -9.07 -1.68
C ASP A 32 -1.94 -7.91 -0.87
N ALA A 33 -3.03 -8.15 -0.14
CA ALA A 33 -3.55 -7.19 0.80
C ALA A 33 -4.20 -7.96 1.95
N ARG A 34 -3.54 -7.94 3.11
CA ARG A 34 -3.92 -8.75 4.25
C ARG A 34 -3.76 -8.00 5.56
N ARG A 35 -4.49 -8.45 6.57
CA ARG A 35 -4.39 -7.94 7.94
C ARG A 35 -3.53 -8.88 8.78
N GLU A 36 -2.50 -8.36 9.42
CA GLU A 36 -1.55 -9.10 10.24
C GLU A 36 -1.33 -8.36 11.56
N ASN A 37 -1.54 -9.04 12.71
CA ASN A 37 -1.40 -8.43 14.05
C ASN A 37 -2.17 -7.11 14.25
N ASN A 38 -3.37 -7.00 13.68
CA ASN A 38 -4.23 -5.82 13.67
C ASN A 38 -3.82 -4.70 12.69
N ASP A 39 -2.66 -4.83 12.04
CA ASP A 39 -2.16 -3.91 11.01
C ASP A 39 -2.53 -4.39 9.60
N TRP A 40 -2.58 -3.47 8.66
CA TRP A 40 -2.76 -3.75 7.25
C TRP A 40 -1.42 -3.79 6.54
N ILE A 41 -1.22 -4.84 5.76
CA ILE A 41 -0.06 -5.02 4.88
C ILE A 41 -0.60 -5.08 3.45
N VAL A 42 -0.19 -4.13 2.63
CA VAL A 42 -0.55 -4.05 1.21
C VAL A 42 0.71 -4.14 0.38
N GLU A 43 0.76 -5.13 -0.50
CA GLU A 43 1.84 -5.39 -1.43
C GLU A 43 1.34 -5.16 -2.86
N PHE A 44 2.02 -4.32 -3.63
CA PHE A 44 1.65 -4.03 -5.02
C PHE A 44 2.88 -3.67 -5.85
N ARG A 45 2.71 -3.59 -7.17
CA ARG A 45 3.77 -3.17 -8.08
C ARG A 45 3.50 -1.78 -8.61
N THR A 46 4.57 -1.01 -8.81
CA THR A 46 4.55 0.17 -9.65
C THR A 46 5.43 -0.07 -10.86
N HIS A 47 5.01 0.48 -12.00
CA HIS A 47 5.77 0.46 -13.23
C HIS A 47 6.23 1.88 -13.53
N THR A 48 7.53 2.04 -13.62
CA THR A 48 8.15 3.24 -14.17
C THR A 48 8.44 3.00 -15.66
N PHE A 49 8.86 4.05 -16.37
CA PHE A 49 9.19 3.95 -17.81
C PHE A 49 10.24 2.87 -18.14
N SER A 50 11.08 2.48 -17.18
CA SER A 50 12.20 1.55 -17.39
C SER A 50 12.17 0.32 -16.48
N ASP A 51 11.50 0.38 -15.33
CA ASP A 51 11.64 -0.60 -14.25
C ASP A 51 10.31 -0.87 -13.55
N THR A 52 10.16 -2.06 -12.98
CA THR A 52 9.02 -2.42 -12.12
C THR A 52 9.52 -2.53 -10.69
N TYR A 53 8.84 -1.89 -9.74
CA TYR A 53 9.16 -1.97 -8.33
C TYR A 53 8.02 -2.64 -7.57
N LYS A 54 8.36 -3.51 -6.63
CA LYS A 54 7.44 -4.03 -5.63
C LYS A 54 7.45 -3.10 -4.42
N HIS A 55 6.26 -2.76 -3.96
CA HIS A 55 6.02 -1.97 -2.78
C HIS A 55 5.36 -2.84 -1.73
N ARG A 56 5.81 -2.69 -0.49
CA ARG A 56 5.13 -3.22 0.68
C ARG A 56 4.86 -2.07 1.63
N VAL A 57 3.58 -1.72 1.77
CA VAL A 57 3.10 -0.67 2.66
C VAL A 57 2.48 -1.34 3.88
N GLN A 58 2.88 -0.89 5.07
CA GLN A 58 2.24 -1.29 6.32
C GLN A 58 1.60 -0.07 6.97
N MET A 59 0.35 -0.24 7.38
CA MET A 59 -0.45 0.81 7.98
C MET A 59 -1.27 0.29 9.15
N SER A 60 -1.53 1.18 10.09
CA SER A 60 -2.42 0.93 11.22
C SER A 60 -3.86 0.70 10.72
N PRO A 61 -4.76 0.09 11.51
CA PRO A 61 -6.17 -0.04 11.16
C PRO A 61 -6.88 1.31 11.00
N LEU A 62 -6.24 2.43 11.34
CA LEU A 62 -6.76 3.77 11.12
C LEU A 62 -6.25 4.42 9.81
N GLY A 63 -5.49 3.68 9.00
CA GLY A 63 -4.95 4.17 7.72
C GLY A 63 -3.63 4.93 7.84
N ASN A 64 -3.07 5.06 9.05
CA ASN A 64 -1.74 5.69 9.19
C ASN A 64 -0.66 4.73 8.71
N VAL A 65 0.01 5.07 7.62
CA VAL A 65 1.18 4.36 7.11
C VAL A 65 2.37 4.62 8.04
N PHE A 66 3.04 3.55 8.47
CA PHE A 66 4.22 3.64 9.34
C PHE A 66 5.44 2.90 8.78
N SER A 67 5.26 2.10 7.73
CA SER A 67 6.36 1.43 7.04
C SER A 67 6.07 1.34 5.56
N HIS A 68 7.09 1.65 4.75
CA HIS A 68 7.06 1.51 3.30
C HIS A 68 8.40 0.97 2.84
N ASP A 69 8.37 -0.19 2.20
CA ASP A 69 9.54 -0.81 1.59
C ASP A 69 9.36 -0.86 0.07
N ARG A 70 10.44 -0.55 -0.67
CA ARG A 70 10.47 -0.58 -2.13
C ARG A 70 11.63 -1.46 -2.59
N THR A 71 11.30 -2.50 -3.35
CA THR A 71 12.27 -3.42 -3.95
C THR A 71 12.13 -3.44 -5.48
N PRO A 72 13.24 -3.45 -6.24
CA PRO A 72 13.20 -3.72 -7.69
C PRO A 72 12.85 -5.18 -8.00
#